data_AF-A0A8H6EES0-F1
#
_entry.id   AF-A0A8H6EES0-F1
#
_cell.length_a   1.000
_cell.length_b   1.000
_cell.length_c   1.000
_cell.angle_alpha   90.00
_cell.angle_beta   90.00
_cell.angle_gamma   90.00
#
_symmetry.space_group_name_H-M   'P 1'
#
loop_
_entity.id
_entity.type
_entity.pdbx_description
1 polymer ?
#
loop_
_entity_poly.entity_id
_entity_poly.type
_entity_poly.pdbx_seq_one_letter_code
_entity_poly.pdbx_strand_id
1 'polypeptide(L)' 'MEDDVDWDIRLLTQLPEYAKGVHTLSHISHSHPKRSPYGNDWDVLWPGHCGDVLPEPNTPLYMIPNDPTVAPKAHQA' A
#
# COMPACT_ATOMS: atom_id res chain seq x y z
N MET A 1 1.95 15.98 5.12
CA MET A 1 2.71 15.77 3.88
C MET A 1 4.12 16.18 4.20
N GLU A 2 5.03 15.23 4.18
CA GLU A 2 6.46 15.45 4.44
C GLU A 2 7.08 16.01 3.15
N ASP A 3 7.92 17.04 3.27
CA ASP A 3 8.37 17.91 2.16
C ASP A 3 9.69 17.43 1.53
N ASP A 4 10.42 16.56 2.24
CA ASP A 4 11.76 16.05 1.91
C ASP A 4 11.77 14.53 1.62
N VAL A 5 10.61 13.93 1.35
CA VAL A 5 10.54 12.52 0.98
C VAL A 5 10.88 12.33 -0.49
N ASP A 6 11.96 11.60 -0.75
CA ASP A 6 12.23 11.02 -2.06
C ASP A 6 11.28 9.85 -2.33
N TRP A 7 10.19 10.09 -3.05
CA TRP A 7 9.31 8.99 -3.49
C TRP A 7 9.98 8.12 -4.54
N ASP A 8 9.74 6.81 -4.48
CA ASP A 8 10.20 5.88 -5.50
C ASP A 8 9.58 6.25 -6.86
N ILE A 9 10.42 6.50 -7.88
CA ILE A 9 9.97 6.80 -9.25
C ILE A 9 9.08 5.70 -9.85
N ARG A 10 9.14 4.48 -9.28
CA ARG A 10 8.33 3.34 -9.67
C ARG A 10 6.93 3.36 -9.05
N LEU A 11 6.55 4.40 -8.31
CA LEU A 11 5.24 4.50 -7.62
C LEU A 11 4.07 4.10 -8.52
N LEU A 12 4.03 4.61 -9.75
CA LEU A 12 2.95 4.29 -10.71
C LEU A 12 2.82 2.79 -11.00
N THR A 13 3.94 2.06 -11.01
CA THR A 13 3.94 0.60 -11.22
C THR A 13 3.48 -0.18 -10.00
N GLN A 14 3.52 0.43 -8.82
CA GLN A 14 3.08 -0.17 -7.55
C GLN A 14 1.58 0.07 -7.28
N LEU A 15 0.98 1.10 -7.91
CA LEU A 15 -0.45 1.44 -7.75
C LEU A 15 -1.44 0.28 -7.98
N PRO A 16 -1.22 -0.68 -8.91
CA PRO A 16 -2.10 -1.85 -9.05
C PRO A 16 -2.12 -2.75 -7.81
N GLU A 17 -0.99 -2.94 -7.13
CA GLU A 17 -0.94 -3.69 -5.88
C GLU A 17 -1.60 -2.91 -4.74
N TYR A 18 -1.45 -1.59 -4.74
CA TYR A 18 -2.16 -0.74 -3.78
C TYR A 18 -3.69 -0.89 -3.92
N ALA A 19 -4.21 -0.90 -5.16
CA ALA A 19 -5.62 -1.15 -5.42
C ALA A 19 -6.08 -2.51 -4.83
N LYS A 20 -5.34 -3.59 -5.10
CA LYS A 20 -5.65 -4.93 -4.54
C LYS A 20 -5.66 -4.94 -3.01
N GLY A 21 -4.68 -4.28 -2.39
CA GLY A 21 -4.60 -4.13 -0.94
C GLY A 21 -5.81 -3.42 -0.37
N VAL A 22 -6.21 -2.28 -0.96
CA VAL A 22 -7.41 -1.55 -0.54
C VAL A 22 -8.66 -2.43 -0.65
N HIS A 23 -8.90 -3.09 -1.78
CA HIS A 23 -10.07 -3.98 -1.94
C HIS A 23 -10.09 -5.10 -0.89
N THR A 24 -8.94 -5.67 -0.59
CA THR A 24 -8.81 -6.77 0.37
C THR A 24 -9.14 -6.31 1.79
N LEU A 25 -8.59 -5.16 2.21
CA LEU A 25 -8.72 -4.64 3.58
C LEU A 25 -10.06 -3.95 3.86
N SER A 26 -10.65 -3.31 2.86
CA SER A 26 -11.92 -2.59 2.99
C SER A 26 -13.15 -3.48 2.75
N HIS A 27 -12.95 -4.76 2.45
CA HIS A 27 -14.02 -5.70 2.08
C HIS A 27 -14.91 -5.20 0.95
N ILE A 28 -14.36 -4.39 0.04
CA ILE A 28 -15.10 -3.85 -1.10
C ILE A 28 -15.50 -5.01 -2.01
N SER A 29 -16.80 -5.12 -2.28
CA SER A 29 -17.30 -6.15 -3.19
C SER A 29 -16.79 -5.91 -4.62
N HIS A 30 -16.13 -6.94 -5.16
CA HIS A 30 -15.68 -7.03 -6.54
C HIS A 30 -16.84 -7.18 -7.56
N SER A 31 -18.07 -7.43 -7.08
CA SER A 31 -19.21 -7.70 -7.97
C SER A 31 -19.84 -6.45 -8.60
N HIS A 32 -19.45 -5.25 -8.16
CA HIS A 32 -19.99 -4.00 -8.67
C HIS A 32 -18.91 -3.20 -9.41
N PRO A 33 -19.20 -2.68 -10.62
CA PRO A 33 -18.29 -1.79 -11.33
C PRO A 33 -17.94 -0.59 -10.44
N LYS A 34 -16.64 -0.37 -10.21
CA LYS A 34 -16.15 0.79 -9.45
C LYS A 34 -15.69 1.87 -10.41
N ARG A 35 -15.91 3.14 -10.03
CA ARG A 35 -15.44 4.30 -10.80
C ARG A 35 -13.94 4.54 -10.65
N SER A 36 -13.36 4.01 -9.56
CA SER A 36 -11.94 4.11 -9.24
C SER A 36 -11.36 2.73 -8.95
N PRO A 37 -10.10 2.46 -9.33
CA PRO A 37 -9.42 1.21 -9.01
C PRO A 37 -9.28 0.99 -7.50
N TYR A 38 -9.34 2.03 -6.67
CA TYR A 38 -9.25 1.94 -5.21
C TYR A 38 -10.62 1.87 -4.51
N GLY A 39 -11.71 1.84 -5.27
CA GLY A 39 -13.06 2.02 -4.72
C GLY A 39 -13.41 3.50 -4.52
N ASN A 40 -14.59 3.73 -3.94
CA ASN A 40 -15.15 5.09 -3.77
C ASN A 40 -15.17 5.55 -2.31
N ASP A 41 -14.79 4.68 -1.38
CA ASP A 41 -14.99 4.87 0.06
C ASP A 41 -13.67 5.14 0.81
N TRP A 42 -12.62 5.52 0.09
CA TRP A 42 -11.34 5.96 0.68
C TRP A 42 -11.28 7.49 0.69
N ASP A 43 -10.93 8.09 1.83
CA ASP A 43 -10.81 9.55 1.98
C ASP A 43 -9.38 10.05 1.77
N VAL A 44 -8.38 9.24 2.14
CA VAL A 44 -6.95 9.61 2.09
C VAL A 44 -6.10 8.42 1.67
N LEU A 45 -5.19 8.65 0.73
CA LEU A 45 -4.11 7.74 0.36
C LEU A 45 -2.83 8.19 1.09
N TRP A 46 -2.29 7.33 1.95
CA TRP A 46 -1.01 7.55 2.62
C TRP A 46 0.00 6.47 2.18
N PRO A 47 0.86 6.75 1.19
CA PRO A 47 2.00 5.89 0.88
C PRO A 47 2.98 6.03 2.05
N GLY A 48 3.05 5.02 2.92
CA GLY A 48 3.79 5.05 4.18
C GLY A 48 5.29 5.32 4.04
N HIS A 49 6.00 5.32 5.17
CA HIS A 49 7.46 5.51 5.20
C HIS A 49 8.18 4.18 5.56
N CYS A 50 9.44 4.04 5.15
CA CYS A 50 10.20 2.78 5.26
C CYS A 50 10.65 2.40 6.69
N GLY A 51 10.18 3.09 7.73
CA GLY A 51 10.49 2.84 9.13
C GLY A 51 9.25 2.76 10.01
N ASP A 52 8.08 2.53 9.42
CA ASP A 52 6.83 2.47 10.16
C ASP A 52 6.75 1.20 11.03
N VAL A 53 6.03 1.28 12.14
CA VAL A 53 5.89 0.15 13.06
C VAL A 53 4.86 -0.81 12.48
N LEU A 54 5.18 -2.12 12.48
CA LEU A 54 4.22 -3.12 12.06
C LEU A 54 2.96 -3.06 12.94
N PRO A 55 1.75 -3.18 12.36
CA PRO A 55 0.52 -3.19 13.13
C PRO A 55 0.47 -4.30 14.18
N GLU A 56 -0.37 -4.09 15.20
CA GLU A 56 -0.60 -5.08 16.27
C GLU A 56 -1.02 -6.44 15.71
N PRO A 57 -0.66 -7.55 16.40
CA PRO A 57 -1.10 -8.89 16.02
C PRO A 57 -2.63 -8.94 15.85
N ASN A 58 -3.09 -9.54 14.74
CA ASN A 58 -4.49 -9.62 14.29
C ASN A 58 -5.07 -8.38 13.61
N THR A 59 -4.28 -7.32 13.39
CA THR A 59 -4.70 -6.24 12.48
C THR A 59 -4.71 -6.77 11.04
N PRO A 60 -5.79 -6.56 10.27
CA PRO A 60 -5.81 -6.93 8.85
C PRO A 60 -4.65 -6.27 8.10
N LEU A 61 -3.85 -7.08 7.42
CA LEU A 61 -2.67 -6.64 6.68
C LEU A 61 -2.64 -7.27 5.29
N TYR A 62 -2.38 -6.45 4.27
CA TYR A 62 -2.08 -6.92 2.92
C TYR A 62 -0.57 -6.86 2.72
N MET A 63 0.05 -8.00 2.47
CA MET A 63 1.49 -8.11 2.22
C MET A 63 1.75 -8.66 0.83
N ILE A 64 2.72 -8.07 0.13
CA ILE A 64 3.23 -8.56 -1.14
C ILE A 64 4.40 -9.51 -0.83
N PRO A 65 4.29 -10.83 -1.10
CA PRO A 65 5.37 -11.76 -0.85
C PRO A 65 6.57 -11.46 -1.76
N ASN A 66 7.78 -11.48 -1.21
CA ASN A 66 9.04 -11.25 -1.95
C ASN A 66 9.06 -9.94 -2.75
N ASP A 67 8.51 -8.87 -2.17
CA ASP A 67 8.43 -7.58 -2.83
C ASP A 67 9.83 -7.02 -3.18
N PRO A 68 10.17 -6.83 -4.48
CA PRO A 68 11.46 -6.32 -4.91
C PRO A 68 11.65 -4.82 -4.64
N THR A 69 10.62 -4.10 -4.19
CA THR A 69 10.72 -2.69 -3.81
C THR A 69 11.14 -2.51 -2.35
N VAL A 70 11.07 -3.57 -1.54
CA VAL A 70 11.58 -3.56 -0.16
C VAL A 70 13.11 -3.52 -0.18
N ALA A 71 13.70 -2.62 0.62
CA ALA A 71 15.14 -2.53 0.76
C ALA A 71 15.73 -3.88 1.21
N PRO A 72 16.83 -4.37 0.61
CA PRO A 72 17.46 -5.61 1.04
C PRO A 72 17.86 -5.56 2.51
N LYS A 73 17.74 -6.68 3.25
CA LYS A 73 18.11 -6.74 4.68
C LYS A 73 19.51 -6.22 4.98
N ALA A 74 20.46 -6.41 4.06
CA ALA A 74 21.83 -5.93 4.22
C ALA A 74 21.95 -4.40 4.26
N HIS A 75 20.92 -3.67 3.80
CA HIS A 75 20.85 -2.21 3.76
C HIS A 75 19.78 -1.64 4.70
N GLN A 76 19.13 -2.48 5.51
CA GLN A 76 18.21 -2.05 6.56
C GLN A 76 19.06 -1.76 7.82
N ALA A 77 18.91 -0.55 8.38
CA ALA A 77 19.66 -0.09 9.56
C ALA A 77 19.09 -0.65 10.87
#